data_AF-A0A5D0N7P0-F1
#
_entry.id   AF-A0A5D0N7P0-F1
#
_cell.length_a   1.000
_cell.length_b   1.000
_cell.length_c   1.000
_cell.angle_alpha   90.00
_cell.angle_beta   90.00
_cell.angle_gamma   90.00
#
_symmetry.space_group_name_H-M   'P 1'
#
loop_
_entity.id
_entity.type
_entity.pdbx_description
1 polymer ?
#
loop_
_entity_poly.entity_id
_entity_poly.type
_entity_poly.pdbx_seq_one_letter_code
_entity_poly.pdbx_strand_id
1 'polypeptide(L)'
;MIESTETPDVESWWNAADVDEVAEMLASRRSRLWQLLDPADLAAWVFAEPAAAPVDPSPVDIDDAWSAGLDESRRRSWALAGWVARTVVPEAASTAGRYWILSRLDDSAPVLRLTVGVLEILGLYESGEAVWLRLHAAPVGLAMDAGILDLEEWERHGIEVLEDGTKTLAEEKLLVRCPDLDTALWLLRQPPVIAGLRLLACWVAAGPFSFEGRYRPEVVGRAWQAAECLTEVETGSEPAAVQGFDRPYNGVTVPADLPLQRSFDAEAYRAGVDEHDRLCRLVIDHLAASGLRGGAGLHGVPVDLAWRDAEGRQFIAEVKSVVGGNDVEQLRLGLGQVLEYRHRLAVREVSAIAVLVVSGRVDPLWRDICAESKVRLLSGDDSPATWAELFGTALCEP
;
A
#
# COMPACT_ATOMS: atom_id res chain seq x y z
N MET A 1 31.44 29.85 -34.35
CA MET A 1 30.28 28.97 -34.56
C MET A 1 30.32 27.95 -33.46
N ILE A 2 29.54 28.17 -32.42
CA ILE A 2 29.36 27.22 -31.32
C ILE A 2 28.10 26.45 -31.74
N GLU A 3 28.28 25.18 -32.06
CA GLU A 3 27.17 24.27 -32.34
C GLU A 3 26.29 24.20 -31.10
N SER A 4 25.05 24.66 -31.26
CA SER A 4 24.00 24.49 -30.27
C SER A 4 23.67 23.01 -30.25
N THR A 5 24.12 22.31 -29.21
CA THR A 5 23.63 20.98 -28.88
C THR A 5 22.14 21.11 -28.55
N GLU A 6 21.30 20.74 -29.52
CA GLU A 6 19.88 20.47 -29.28
C GLU A 6 19.80 19.42 -28.16
N THR A 7 19.30 19.84 -27.00
CA THR A 7 18.74 18.92 -26.02
C THR A 7 17.62 18.15 -26.73
N PRO A 8 17.65 16.81 -26.75
CA PRO A 8 16.56 16.06 -27.37
C PRO A 8 15.25 16.49 -26.71
N ASP A 9 14.31 16.96 -27.52
CA ASP A 9 12.92 17.15 -27.10
C ASP A 9 12.48 15.81 -26.52
N VAL A 10 12.24 15.76 -25.21
CA VAL A 10 11.60 14.60 -24.61
C VAL A 10 10.21 14.58 -25.22
N GLU A 11 9.98 13.65 -26.15
CA GLU A 11 8.67 13.46 -26.76
C GLU A 11 7.64 13.38 -25.63
N SER A 12 6.68 14.29 -25.66
CA SER A 12 5.59 14.34 -24.69
C SER A 12 4.87 12.99 -24.69
N TRP A 13 4.65 12.38 -23.52
CA TRP A 13 3.90 11.12 -23.36
C TRP A 13 2.41 11.24 -23.73
N TRP A 14 1.96 12.44 -24.06
CA TRP A 14 0.62 12.76 -24.55
C TRP A 14 0.70 13.75 -25.71
N ASN A 15 -0.35 13.81 -26.50
CA ASN A 15 -0.48 14.71 -27.64
C ASN A 15 -1.89 15.33 -27.71
N ALA A 16 -2.11 16.21 -28.68
CA ALA A 16 -3.39 16.92 -28.82
C ALA A 16 -4.59 15.99 -29.06
N ALA A 17 -4.40 14.83 -29.71
CA ALA A 17 -5.48 13.88 -29.91
C ALA A 17 -5.93 13.23 -28.59
N ASP A 18 -5.01 13.02 -27.64
CA ASP A 18 -5.37 12.49 -26.31
C ASP A 18 -6.23 13.51 -25.53
N VAL A 19 -5.94 14.81 -25.69
CA VAL A 19 -6.75 15.89 -25.12
C VAL A 19 -8.15 15.92 -25.76
N ASP A 20 -8.23 15.82 -27.08
CA ASP A 20 -9.50 15.78 -27.81
C ASP A 20 -10.34 14.56 -27.41
N GLU A 21 -9.72 13.38 -27.28
CA GLU A 21 -10.39 12.16 -26.83
C GLU A 21 -10.95 12.34 -25.42
N VAL A 22 -10.18 12.87 -24.48
CA VAL A 22 -10.66 13.17 -23.12
C VAL A 22 -11.81 14.18 -23.14
N ALA A 23 -11.74 15.21 -23.99
CA ALA A 23 -12.80 16.21 -24.12
C ALA A 23 -14.10 15.59 -24.62
N GLU A 24 -14.06 14.78 -25.69
CA GLU A 24 -15.22 14.05 -26.21
C GLU A 24 -15.80 13.09 -25.15
N MET A 25 -14.91 12.36 -24.48
CA MET A 25 -15.24 11.40 -23.44
C MET A 25 -15.97 12.09 -22.27
N LEU A 26 -15.51 13.25 -21.80
CA LEU A 26 -16.18 14.05 -20.76
C LEU A 26 -17.51 14.64 -21.26
N ALA A 27 -17.52 15.23 -22.46
CA ALA A 27 -18.71 15.87 -23.06
C ALA A 27 -19.86 14.89 -23.33
N SER A 28 -19.54 13.61 -23.58
CA SER A 28 -20.55 12.56 -23.76
C SER A 28 -21.41 12.31 -22.51
N ARG A 29 -20.94 12.76 -21.33
CA ARG A 29 -21.61 12.52 -20.04
C ARG A 29 -22.61 13.62 -19.72
N ARG A 30 -23.75 13.21 -19.15
CA ARG A 30 -24.70 14.17 -18.55
C ARG A 30 -24.24 14.53 -17.14
N SER A 31 -23.70 15.74 -16.98
CA SER A 31 -23.30 16.26 -15.67
C SER A 31 -23.85 17.66 -15.38
N ARG A 32 -24.11 17.93 -14.09
CA ARG A 32 -24.33 19.30 -13.61
C ARG A 32 -23.03 20.08 -13.47
N LEU A 33 -21.88 19.40 -13.42
CA LEU A 33 -20.56 20.04 -13.39
C LEU A 33 -20.35 20.94 -14.62
N TRP A 34 -20.93 20.56 -15.76
CA TRP A 34 -20.87 21.33 -17.02
C TRP A 34 -21.60 22.67 -16.98
N GLN A 35 -22.34 22.97 -15.91
CA GLN A 35 -22.89 24.31 -15.69
C GLN A 35 -21.84 25.29 -15.14
N LEU A 36 -20.72 24.77 -14.65
CA LEU A 36 -19.64 25.53 -14.04
C LEU A 36 -18.37 25.50 -14.90
N LEU A 37 -18.18 24.43 -15.68
CA LEU A 37 -16.93 24.10 -16.35
C LEU A 37 -17.17 23.61 -17.77
N ASP A 38 -16.25 23.92 -18.68
CA ASP A 38 -16.24 23.35 -20.03
C ASP A 38 -15.46 22.01 -20.05
N PRO A 39 -16.01 20.93 -20.61
CA PRO A 39 -15.30 19.66 -20.76
C PRO A 39 -13.97 19.75 -21.50
N ALA A 40 -13.84 20.63 -22.51
CA ALA A 40 -12.61 20.81 -23.26
C ALA A 40 -11.52 21.50 -22.42
N ASP A 41 -11.90 22.53 -21.64
CA ASP A 41 -10.98 23.19 -20.71
C ASP A 41 -10.47 22.21 -19.64
N LEU A 42 -11.35 21.34 -19.15
CA LEU A 42 -10.96 20.29 -18.21
C LEU A 42 -10.04 19.24 -18.82
N ALA A 43 -10.27 18.84 -20.07
CA ALA A 43 -9.39 17.93 -20.78
C ALA A 43 -7.98 18.52 -20.93
N ALA A 44 -7.88 19.80 -21.31
CA ALA A 44 -6.60 20.48 -21.37
C ALA A 44 -5.94 20.58 -19.99
N TRP A 45 -6.72 20.87 -18.93
CA TRP A 45 -6.22 20.95 -17.56
C TRP A 45 -5.69 19.62 -17.02
N VAL A 46 -6.25 18.47 -17.44
CA VAL A 46 -5.76 17.14 -17.04
C VAL A 46 -4.27 16.97 -17.39
N PHE A 47 -3.86 17.42 -18.58
CA PHE A 47 -2.49 17.26 -19.08
C PHE A 47 -1.58 18.48 -18.86
N ALA A 48 -2.13 19.58 -18.33
CA ALA A 48 -1.34 20.76 -17.98
C ALA A 48 -0.36 20.46 -16.83
N GLU A 49 0.72 21.25 -16.75
CA GLU A 49 1.72 21.14 -15.68
C GLU A 49 1.04 21.08 -14.29
N PRO A 50 1.43 20.13 -13.41
CA PRO A 50 0.89 20.04 -12.07
C PRO A 50 1.09 21.35 -11.29
N ALA A 51 -0.02 21.97 -10.92
CA ALA A 51 -0.03 23.18 -10.12
C ALA A 51 -1.23 23.14 -9.18
N ALA A 52 -0.99 23.41 -7.90
CA ALA A 52 -2.05 23.56 -6.91
C ALA A 52 -2.82 24.86 -7.19
N ALA A 53 -4.16 24.80 -7.11
CA ALA A 53 -5.01 26.01 -7.09
C ALA A 53 -4.51 27.00 -6.01
N PRO A 54 -4.67 28.33 -6.16
CA PRO A 54 -4.26 29.28 -5.15
C PRO A 54 -5.00 29.06 -3.81
N VAL A 55 -4.40 29.51 -2.70
CA VAL A 55 -5.04 29.43 -1.36
C VAL A 55 -6.31 30.28 -1.30
N ASP A 56 -6.30 31.42 -1.99
CA ASP A 56 -7.43 32.33 -2.12
C ASP A 56 -8.00 32.22 -3.55
N PRO A 57 -9.29 31.90 -3.74
CA PRO A 57 -10.33 31.71 -2.72
C PRO A 57 -10.23 30.40 -1.94
N SER A 58 -10.41 30.49 -0.62
CA SER A 58 -10.56 29.31 0.23
C SER A 58 -12.00 28.76 0.14
N PRO A 59 -12.19 27.43 0.16
CA PRO A 59 -13.52 26.83 0.28
C PRO A 59 -14.27 27.21 1.56
N VAL A 60 -13.53 27.65 2.60
CA VAL A 60 -14.06 28.09 3.89
C VAL A 60 -13.10 29.11 4.54
N ASP A 61 -13.66 30.10 5.24
CA ASP A 61 -12.88 30.95 6.15
C ASP A 61 -12.55 30.17 7.43
N ILE A 62 -11.27 29.90 7.66
CA ILE A 62 -10.77 29.35 8.93
C ILE A 62 -9.67 30.25 9.51
N ASP A 63 -9.55 30.23 10.84
CA ASP A 63 -8.52 30.99 11.57
C ASP A 63 -7.11 30.41 11.31
N ASP A 64 -6.09 31.26 11.34
CA ASP A 64 -4.69 30.94 10.96
C ASP A 64 -4.03 29.87 11.86
N ALA A 65 -4.68 29.47 12.95
CA ALA A 65 -4.20 28.47 13.91
C ALA A 65 -4.38 27.02 13.42
N TRP A 66 -4.33 26.75 12.11
CA TRP A 66 -4.57 25.43 11.54
C TRP A 66 -3.62 24.35 12.08
N SER A 67 -2.37 24.69 12.40
CA SER A 67 -1.35 23.72 12.83
C SER A 67 -1.40 23.40 14.34
N ALA A 68 -2.27 24.07 15.10
CA ALA A 68 -2.33 23.92 16.55
C ALA A 68 -2.58 22.45 16.96
N GLY A 69 -1.69 21.94 17.82
CA GLY A 69 -1.79 20.58 18.38
C GLY A 69 -1.38 19.45 17.42
N LEU A 70 -0.83 19.74 16.24
CA LEU A 70 -0.26 18.74 15.34
C LEU A 70 1.25 18.60 15.56
N ASP A 71 1.74 17.36 15.52
CA ASP A 71 3.16 17.08 15.32
C ASP A 71 3.56 17.29 13.85
N GLU A 72 4.85 17.14 13.54
CA GLU A 72 5.37 17.36 12.19
C GLU A 72 4.79 16.38 11.16
N SER A 73 4.69 15.10 11.49
CA SER A 73 4.17 14.10 10.55
C SER A 73 2.72 14.41 10.18
N ARG A 74 1.91 14.75 11.19
CA ARG A 74 0.53 15.19 10.97
C ARG A 74 0.48 16.46 10.13
N ARG A 75 1.29 17.47 10.41
CA ARG A 75 1.35 18.68 9.56
C ARG A 75 1.61 18.32 8.10
N ARG A 76 2.59 17.45 7.82
CA ARG A 76 2.91 16.98 6.45
C ARG A 76 1.75 16.21 5.81
N SER A 77 1.07 15.35 6.56
CA SER A 77 -0.12 14.62 6.10
C SER A 77 -1.27 15.57 5.72
N TRP A 78 -1.58 16.54 6.59
CA TRP A 78 -2.61 17.55 6.31
C TRP A 78 -2.23 18.42 5.11
N ALA A 79 -0.95 18.79 4.98
CA ALA A 79 -0.44 19.54 3.84
C ALA A 79 -0.58 18.74 2.54
N LEU A 80 -0.22 17.46 2.54
CA LEU A 80 -0.36 16.58 1.37
C LEU A 80 -1.82 16.45 0.95
N ALA A 81 -2.73 16.25 1.91
CA ALA A 81 -4.15 16.14 1.63
C ALA A 81 -4.71 17.42 0.97
N GLY A 82 -4.32 18.59 1.47
CA GLY A 82 -4.73 19.88 0.90
C GLY A 82 -4.11 20.13 -0.47
N TRP A 83 -2.82 19.82 -0.64
CA TRP A 83 -2.12 19.99 -1.90
C TRP A 83 -2.72 19.11 -2.99
N VAL A 84 -3.00 17.83 -2.69
CA VAL A 84 -3.67 16.93 -3.62
C VAL A 84 -5.06 17.49 -3.96
N ALA A 85 -5.87 17.88 -2.98
CA ALA A 85 -7.18 18.46 -3.24
C ALA A 85 -7.12 19.68 -4.17
N ARG A 86 -6.16 20.60 -3.96
CA ARG A 86 -5.94 21.79 -4.79
C ARG A 86 -5.41 21.47 -6.19
N THR A 87 -4.72 20.35 -6.37
CA THR A 87 -4.05 20.00 -7.62
C THR A 87 -4.90 19.09 -8.51
N VAL A 88 -5.70 18.20 -7.91
CA VAL A 88 -6.39 17.11 -8.63
C VAL A 88 -7.91 17.30 -8.75
N VAL A 89 -8.52 18.20 -7.96
CA VAL A 89 -9.96 18.41 -7.99
C VAL A 89 -10.30 19.61 -8.89
N PRO A 90 -11.22 19.45 -9.87
CA PRO A 90 -11.60 20.54 -10.76
C PRO A 90 -12.31 21.66 -9.98
N GLU A 91 -11.84 22.91 -10.13
CA GLU A 91 -12.40 24.07 -9.44
C GLU A 91 -12.58 23.82 -7.94
N ALA A 92 -11.57 23.25 -7.29
CA ALA A 92 -11.67 22.67 -5.95
C ALA A 92 -12.34 23.60 -4.92
N ALA A 93 -11.99 24.88 -4.90
CA ALA A 93 -12.57 25.85 -3.97
C ALA A 93 -14.09 26.02 -4.14
N SER A 94 -14.56 26.25 -5.37
CA SER A 94 -15.97 26.54 -5.66
C SER A 94 -16.86 25.29 -5.68
N THR A 95 -16.26 24.10 -5.78
CA THR A 95 -16.96 22.82 -5.87
C THR A 95 -17.00 22.02 -4.56
N ALA A 96 -16.37 22.52 -3.48
CA ALA A 96 -16.28 21.86 -2.19
C ALA A 96 -17.66 21.59 -1.56
N GLY A 97 -17.82 20.41 -0.96
CA GLY A 97 -19.08 19.95 -0.36
C GLY A 97 -20.16 19.53 -1.37
N ARG A 98 -20.05 19.97 -2.63
CA ARG A 98 -20.95 19.58 -3.71
C ARG A 98 -20.41 18.39 -4.50
N TYR A 99 -19.18 18.48 -5.01
CA TYR A 99 -18.58 17.46 -5.87
C TYR A 99 -17.45 16.68 -5.21
N TRP A 100 -16.97 17.15 -4.07
CA TRP A 100 -15.92 16.48 -3.30
C TRP A 100 -15.98 16.85 -1.82
N ILE A 101 -15.36 16.03 -0.98
CA ILE A 101 -15.13 16.29 0.45
C ILE A 101 -13.76 15.78 0.87
N LEU A 102 -13.17 16.44 1.87
CA LEU A 102 -12.12 15.85 2.70
C LEU A 102 -12.75 15.44 4.04
N SER A 103 -12.65 14.15 4.37
CA SER A 103 -13.12 13.60 5.65
C SER A 103 -11.94 13.25 6.53
N ARG A 104 -12.11 13.41 7.84
CA ARG A 104 -11.24 12.86 8.87
C ARG A 104 -11.99 11.74 9.58
N LEU A 105 -11.42 10.55 9.60
CA LEU A 105 -11.99 9.38 10.27
C LEU A 105 -11.22 9.13 11.55
N ASP A 106 -11.86 9.31 12.70
CA ASP A 106 -11.24 9.22 14.05
C ASP A 106 -11.26 7.79 14.62
N ASP A 107 -11.03 6.77 13.79
CA ASP A 107 -10.90 5.38 14.24
C ASP A 107 -9.57 5.15 14.99
N SER A 108 -9.20 3.89 15.29
CA SER A 108 -7.96 3.57 16.01
C SER A 108 -6.67 4.12 15.37
N ALA A 109 -6.72 4.42 14.07
CA ALA A 109 -5.69 5.13 13.33
C ALA A 109 -6.36 6.26 12.52
N PRO A 110 -6.15 7.55 12.87
CA PRO A 110 -6.81 8.65 12.16
C PRO A 110 -6.41 8.72 10.68
N VAL A 111 -7.42 8.78 9.81
CA VAL A 111 -7.24 8.82 8.34
C VAL A 111 -7.83 10.09 7.76
N LEU A 112 -7.06 10.75 6.89
CA LEU A 112 -7.57 11.79 6.00
C LEU A 112 -7.98 11.14 4.68
N ARG A 113 -9.19 11.46 4.21
CA ARG A 113 -9.78 10.86 3.01
C ARG A 113 -10.37 11.90 2.08
N LEU A 114 -9.78 12.08 0.91
CA LEU A 114 -10.34 12.90 -0.18
C LEU A 114 -11.26 12.04 -1.05
N THR A 115 -12.53 12.39 -1.08
CA THR A 115 -13.54 11.72 -1.92
C THR A 115 -14.08 12.69 -2.96
N VAL A 116 -14.04 12.30 -4.23
CA VAL A 116 -14.59 13.06 -5.36
C VAL A 116 -15.71 12.22 -6.00
N GLY A 117 -16.90 12.80 -6.17
CA GLY A 117 -18.08 12.09 -6.66
C GLY A 117 -18.50 10.90 -5.79
N VAL A 118 -18.08 9.68 -6.14
CA VAL A 118 -18.30 8.45 -5.34
C VAL A 118 -17.02 7.78 -4.89
N LEU A 119 -15.88 8.27 -5.33
CA LEU A 119 -14.63 7.55 -5.22
C LEU A 119 -13.67 8.29 -4.29
N GLU A 120 -13.05 7.52 -3.42
CA GLU A 120 -11.90 7.97 -2.65
C GLU A 120 -10.69 8.06 -3.59
N ILE A 121 -10.24 9.29 -3.85
CA ILE A 121 -9.08 9.56 -4.71
C ILE A 121 -7.77 9.45 -3.92
N LEU A 122 -7.80 9.92 -2.66
CA LEU A 122 -6.66 9.86 -1.75
C LEU A 122 -7.15 9.38 -0.39
N GLY A 123 -6.39 8.49 0.22
CA GLY A 123 -6.41 8.28 1.66
C GLY A 123 -5.00 8.21 2.23
N LEU A 124 -4.84 8.69 3.45
CA LEU A 124 -3.57 8.57 4.17
C LEU A 124 -3.82 8.54 5.68
N TYR A 125 -2.93 7.85 6.38
CA TYR A 125 -2.91 7.96 7.84
C TYR A 125 -2.30 9.30 8.24
N GLU A 126 -2.87 9.95 9.26
CA GLU A 126 -2.29 11.15 9.84
C GLU A 126 -0.88 10.92 10.40
N SER A 127 -0.54 9.68 10.75
CA SER A 127 0.81 9.25 11.14
C SER A 127 1.84 9.35 10.01
N GLY A 128 1.40 9.36 8.75
CA GLY A 128 2.25 9.32 7.55
C GLY A 128 2.75 7.93 7.18
N GLU A 129 2.27 6.87 7.85
CA GLU A 129 2.77 5.49 7.69
C GLU A 129 2.28 4.76 6.44
N ALA A 130 1.30 5.33 5.73
CA ALA A 130 0.91 4.91 4.40
C ALA A 130 0.05 5.98 3.73
N VAL A 131 0.17 6.05 2.42
CA VAL A 131 -0.68 6.85 1.53
C VAL A 131 -1.18 5.93 0.44
N TRP A 132 -2.43 6.06 0.03
CA TRP A 132 -2.94 5.36 -1.14
C TRP A 132 -3.70 6.33 -2.05
N LEU A 133 -3.53 6.12 -3.34
CA LEU A 133 -4.07 6.95 -4.40
C LEU A 133 -4.85 6.08 -5.37
N ARG A 134 -5.96 6.59 -5.87
CA ARG A 134 -6.64 6.05 -7.05
C ARG A 134 -6.46 6.99 -8.21
N LEU A 135 -6.02 6.46 -9.33
CA LEU A 135 -5.82 7.22 -10.56
C LEU A 135 -6.31 6.44 -11.77
N HIS A 136 -6.62 7.16 -12.84
CA HIS A 136 -6.97 6.55 -14.12
C HIS A 136 -5.73 5.87 -14.73
N ALA A 137 -5.90 4.67 -15.30
CA ALA A 137 -4.77 3.90 -15.83
C ALA A 137 -4.19 4.50 -17.13
N ALA A 138 -5.03 5.06 -18.00
CA ALA A 138 -4.61 5.50 -19.34
C ALA A 138 -3.40 6.47 -19.36
N PRO A 139 -3.35 7.59 -18.59
CA PRO A 139 -2.17 8.46 -18.61
C PRO A 139 -0.87 7.77 -18.17
N VAL A 140 -0.97 6.85 -17.20
CA VAL A 140 0.18 6.07 -16.74
C VAL A 140 0.63 5.06 -17.80
N GLY A 141 -0.33 4.38 -18.45
CA GLY A 141 -0.04 3.45 -19.55
C GLY A 141 0.67 4.14 -20.71
N LEU A 142 0.14 5.28 -21.18
CA LEU A 142 0.78 6.08 -22.23
C LEU A 142 2.22 6.48 -21.89
N ALA A 143 2.45 6.89 -20.63
CA ALA A 143 3.79 7.26 -20.19
C ALA A 143 4.73 6.07 -20.02
N MET A 144 4.22 4.88 -19.67
CA MET A 144 5.01 3.64 -19.65
C MET A 144 5.38 3.20 -21.07
N ASP A 145 4.43 3.27 -22.01
CA ASP A 145 4.67 2.93 -23.42
C ASP A 145 5.69 3.88 -24.07
N ALA A 146 5.68 5.15 -23.65
CA ALA A 146 6.67 6.15 -24.05
C ALA A 146 8.02 6.04 -23.30
N GLY A 147 8.15 5.13 -22.33
CA GLY A 147 9.36 4.95 -21.52
C GLY A 147 9.66 6.11 -20.56
N ILE A 148 8.66 6.96 -20.27
CA ILE A 148 8.76 8.06 -19.30
C ILE A 148 8.56 7.54 -17.87
N LEU A 149 7.71 6.52 -17.71
CA LEU A 149 7.49 5.83 -16.44
C LEU A 149 8.03 4.41 -16.49
N ASP A 150 8.60 3.99 -15.37
CA ASP A 150 9.10 2.64 -15.15
C ASP A 150 8.46 2.04 -13.90
N LEU A 151 7.73 0.94 -14.07
CA LEU A 151 7.08 0.24 -12.95
C LEU A 151 8.12 -0.35 -11.98
N GLU A 152 9.29 -0.77 -12.48
CA GLU A 152 10.36 -1.25 -11.61
C GLU A 152 10.89 -0.12 -10.72
N GLU A 153 10.86 1.13 -11.19
CA GLU A 153 11.21 2.29 -10.37
C GLU A 153 10.18 2.50 -9.26
N TRP A 154 8.89 2.36 -9.56
CA TRP A 154 7.84 2.43 -8.55
C TRP A 154 8.05 1.35 -7.48
N GLU A 155 8.33 0.10 -7.88
CA GLU A 155 8.65 -0.99 -6.97
C GLU A 155 9.90 -0.73 -6.13
N ARG A 156 10.96 -0.13 -6.71
CA ARG A 156 12.17 0.29 -5.98
C ARG A 156 11.87 1.32 -4.90
N HIS A 157 10.88 2.17 -5.12
CA HIS A 157 10.35 3.12 -4.15
C HIS A 157 9.36 2.48 -3.15
N GLY A 158 9.08 1.18 -3.26
CA GLY A 158 8.14 0.46 -2.39
C GLY A 158 6.68 0.74 -2.69
N ILE A 159 6.37 1.29 -3.88
CA ILE A 159 5.00 1.55 -4.30
C ILE A 159 4.35 0.24 -4.74
N GLU A 160 3.27 -0.13 -4.09
CA GLU A 160 2.47 -1.30 -4.46
C GLU A 160 1.36 -0.88 -5.41
N VAL A 161 1.26 -1.54 -6.57
CA VAL A 161 0.10 -1.42 -7.47
C VAL A 161 -0.87 -2.57 -7.17
N LEU A 162 -2.07 -2.21 -6.73
CA LEU A 162 -3.09 -3.14 -6.25
C LEU A 162 -4.28 -3.18 -7.22
N GLU A 163 -4.99 -4.31 -7.23
CA GLU A 163 -6.26 -4.42 -7.93
C GLU A 163 -7.32 -3.55 -7.22
N ASP A 164 -7.95 -2.64 -7.96
CA ASP A 164 -9.03 -1.82 -7.42
C ASP A 164 -10.40 -2.50 -7.60
N GLY A 165 -10.83 -3.20 -6.54
CA GLY A 165 -12.14 -3.87 -6.50
C GLY A 165 -13.35 -2.93 -6.44
N THR A 166 -13.18 -1.61 -6.42
CA THR A 166 -14.33 -0.68 -6.34
C THR A 166 -15.08 -0.63 -7.67
N LYS A 167 -16.39 -0.91 -7.64
CA LYS A 167 -17.25 -0.77 -8.82
C LYS A 167 -17.66 0.70 -8.96
N THR A 168 -16.99 1.41 -9.84
CA THR A 168 -17.26 2.82 -10.17
C THR A 168 -17.60 2.98 -11.64
N LEU A 169 -17.97 4.20 -12.04
CA LEU A 169 -18.17 4.54 -13.46
C LEU A 169 -16.86 4.55 -14.26
N ALA A 170 -15.69 4.65 -13.61
CA ALA A 170 -14.39 4.44 -14.23
C ALA A 170 -13.99 2.97 -14.04
N GLU A 171 -13.88 2.23 -15.14
CA GLU A 171 -13.47 0.82 -15.13
C GLU A 171 -11.94 0.69 -15.07
N GLU A 172 -11.21 1.59 -15.74
CA GLU A 172 -9.74 1.58 -15.84
C GLU A 172 -9.08 2.46 -14.78
N LYS A 173 -8.89 1.89 -13.58
CA LYS A 173 -8.24 2.59 -12.47
C LYS A 173 -7.20 1.72 -11.79
N LEU A 174 -6.15 2.38 -11.33
CA LEU A 174 -5.08 1.80 -10.52
C LEU A 174 -5.26 2.26 -9.08
N LEU A 175 -5.11 1.34 -8.13
CA LEU A 175 -4.94 1.66 -6.72
C LEU A 175 -3.45 1.51 -6.40
N VAL A 176 -2.79 2.60 -6.06
CA VAL A 176 -1.38 2.59 -5.68
C VAL A 176 -1.24 2.89 -4.20
N ARG A 177 -0.36 2.16 -3.51
CA ARG A 177 -0.06 2.35 -2.10
C ARG A 177 1.41 2.70 -1.94
N CYS A 178 1.66 3.85 -1.34
CA CYS A 178 2.99 4.33 -0.96
C CYS A 178 3.24 3.96 0.52
N PRO A 179 4.47 3.54 0.87
CA PRO A 179 4.83 3.14 2.23
C PRO A 179 4.96 4.33 3.18
N ASP A 180 5.11 5.55 2.66
CA ASP A 180 5.24 6.76 3.45
C ASP A 180 4.88 8.03 2.63
N LEU A 181 4.89 9.17 3.30
CA LEU A 181 4.62 10.49 2.70
C LEU A 181 5.68 10.91 1.67
N ASP A 182 6.94 10.56 1.87
CA ASP A 182 8.04 10.98 1.00
C ASP A 182 7.95 10.27 -0.36
N THR A 183 7.62 8.99 -0.34
CA THR A 183 7.34 8.20 -1.53
C THR A 183 6.10 8.70 -2.26
N ALA A 184 5.04 9.04 -1.53
CA ALA A 184 3.84 9.61 -2.14
C ALA A 184 4.13 10.94 -2.82
N LEU A 185 4.93 11.82 -2.20
CA LEU A 185 5.37 13.08 -2.79
C LEU A 185 6.23 12.87 -4.03
N TRP A 186 7.16 11.91 -3.99
CA TRP A 186 7.95 11.53 -5.16
C TRP A 186 7.06 11.07 -6.32
N LEU A 187 6.08 10.22 -6.04
CA LEU A 187 5.15 9.72 -7.06
C LEU A 187 4.28 10.85 -7.64
N LEU A 188 3.77 11.74 -6.79
CA LEU A 188 2.94 12.88 -7.20
C LEU A 188 3.70 13.97 -7.98
N ARG A 189 5.05 13.94 -8.00
CA ARG A 189 5.86 14.81 -8.86
C ARG A 189 5.89 14.35 -10.31
N GLN A 190 5.41 13.15 -10.61
CA GLN A 190 5.38 12.63 -11.98
C GLN A 190 4.13 13.15 -12.69
N PRO A 191 4.26 13.97 -13.76
CA PRO A 191 3.09 14.53 -14.45
C PRO A 191 2.05 13.50 -14.91
N PRO A 192 2.42 12.29 -15.41
CA PRO A 192 1.43 11.27 -15.78
C PRO A 192 0.56 10.80 -14.61
N VAL A 193 1.11 10.75 -13.38
CA VAL A 193 0.35 10.37 -12.18
C VAL A 193 -0.69 11.44 -11.84
N ILE A 194 -0.29 12.71 -11.89
CA ILE A 194 -1.22 13.84 -11.66
C ILE A 194 -2.30 13.88 -12.73
N ALA A 195 -1.95 13.64 -14.01
CA ALA A 195 -2.94 13.53 -15.07
C ALA A 195 -3.91 12.37 -14.84
N GLY A 196 -3.42 11.21 -14.41
CA GLY A 196 -4.26 10.08 -14.00
C GLY A 196 -5.22 10.42 -12.86
N LEU A 197 -4.76 11.16 -11.84
CA LEU A 197 -5.58 11.62 -10.73
C LEU A 197 -6.64 12.64 -11.19
N ARG A 198 -6.25 13.64 -11.98
CA ARG A 198 -7.14 14.67 -12.52
C ARG A 198 -8.21 14.06 -13.43
N LEU A 199 -7.83 13.17 -14.34
CA LEU A 199 -8.75 12.49 -15.25
C LEU A 199 -9.80 11.70 -14.47
N LEU A 200 -9.35 10.91 -13.49
CA LEU A 200 -10.26 10.15 -12.64
C LEU A 200 -11.20 11.08 -11.85
N ALA A 201 -10.67 12.16 -11.26
CA ALA A 201 -11.45 13.14 -10.51
C ALA A 201 -12.52 13.81 -11.38
N CYS A 202 -12.16 14.29 -12.58
CA CYS A 202 -13.10 14.85 -13.56
C CYS A 202 -14.21 13.85 -13.92
N TRP A 203 -13.83 12.59 -14.17
CA TRP A 203 -14.76 11.53 -14.53
C TRP A 203 -15.79 11.23 -13.45
N VAL A 204 -15.34 11.07 -12.20
CA VAL A 204 -16.24 10.73 -11.08
C VAL A 204 -17.02 11.94 -10.58
N ALA A 205 -16.46 13.15 -10.61
CA ALA A 205 -17.15 14.39 -10.28
C ALA A 205 -18.32 14.67 -11.24
N ALA A 206 -18.23 14.18 -12.49
CA ALA A 206 -19.31 14.32 -13.45
C ALA A 206 -20.59 13.54 -13.06
N GLY A 207 -20.54 12.63 -12.06
CA GLY A 207 -21.69 11.86 -11.59
C GLY A 207 -22.70 12.63 -10.72
N PRO A 208 -23.92 12.10 -10.49
CA PRO A 208 -24.98 12.76 -9.74
C PRO A 208 -24.85 12.55 -8.21
N PHE A 209 -23.76 13.05 -7.63
CA PHE A 209 -23.49 12.89 -6.19
C PHE A 209 -23.41 14.24 -5.49
N SER A 210 -23.88 14.30 -4.24
CA SER A 210 -23.80 15.46 -3.36
C SER A 210 -23.37 15.01 -1.97
N PHE A 211 -22.55 15.82 -1.31
CA PHE A 211 -21.98 15.52 0.00
C PHE A 211 -22.45 16.47 1.11
N GLU A 212 -23.48 17.28 0.87
CA GLU A 212 -23.93 18.34 1.80
C GLU A 212 -24.09 17.88 3.26
N GLY A 213 -24.56 16.64 3.51
CA GLY A 213 -24.70 16.10 4.88
C GLY A 213 -23.41 15.61 5.56
N ARG A 214 -22.36 15.33 4.77
CA ARG A 214 -21.07 14.79 5.27
C ARG A 214 -19.93 15.80 5.19
N TYR A 215 -20.15 16.93 4.52
CA TYR A 215 -19.17 17.99 4.42
C TYR A 215 -18.81 18.53 5.81
N ARG A 216 -17.51 18.69 6.05
CA ARG A 216 -16.92 19.22 7.28
C ARG A 216 -15.99 20.36 6.86
N PRO A 217 -16.50 21.59 6.75
CA PRO A 217 -15.73 22.70 6.20
C PRO A 217 -14.43 22.93 6.97
N GLU A 218 -14.43 22.75 8.29
CA GLU A 218 -13.24 22.89 9.14
C GLU A 218 -12.09 21.93 8.77
N VAL A 219 -12.39 20.71 8.31
CA VAL A 219 -11.38 19.75 7.86
C VAL A 219 -10.79 20.21 6.53
N VAL A 220 -11.64 20.66 5.60
CA VAL A 220 -11.20 21.16 4.30
C VAL A 220 -10.35 22.41 4.46
N GLY A 221 -10.82 23.42 5.20
CA GLY A 221 -10.08 24.66 5.42
C GLY A 221 -8.70 24.40 6.02
N ARG A 222 -8.62 23.52 7.02
CA ARG A 222 -7.36 23.20 7.70
C ARG A 222 -6.35 22.58 6.74
N ALA A 223 -6.76 21.59 5.95
CA ALA A 223 -5.87 20.99 4.95
C ALA A 223 -5.50 21.99 3.84
N TRP A 224 -6.46 22.81 3.42
CA TRP A 224 -6.27 23.83 2.37
C TRP A 224 -5.15 24.82 2.72
N GLN A 225 -5.15 25.34 3.95
CA GLN A 225 -4.07 26.18 4.46
C GLN A 225 -2.76 25.42 4.64
N ALA A 226 -2.81 24.19 5.16
CA ALA A 226 -1.63 23.37 5.38
C ALA A 226 -0.81 23.12 4.10
N ALA A 227 -1.47 23.07 2.94
CA ALA A 227 -0.84 22.79 1.66
C ALA A 227 0.30 23.76 1.28
N GLU A 228 0.28 25.00 1.79
CA GLU A 228 1.37 25.97 1.55
C GLU A 228 2.72 25.49 2.10
N CYS A 229 2.72 24.69 3.17
CA CYS A 229 3.96 24.14 3.72
C CYS A 229 4.66 23.18 2.75
N LEU A 230 3.97 22.58 1.78
CA LEU A 230 4.61 21.77 0.75
C LEU A 230 5.15 22.62 -0.40
N THR A 231 4.42 23.66 -0.79
CA THR A 231 4.82 24.60 -1.84
C THR A 231 6.09 25.38 -1.45
N GLU A 232 6.24 25.75 -0.17
CA GLU A 232 7.43 26.47 0.31
C GLU A 232 8.71 25.61 0.29
N VAL A 233 8.60 24.31 0.62
CA VAL A 233 9.74 23.37 0.61
C VAL A 233 10.28 23.13 -0.81
N GLU A 234 9.44 23.29 -1.84
CA GLU A 234 9.83 23.14 -3.26
C GLU A 234 10.76 24.26 -3.77
N THR A 235 10.79 25.43 -3.10
CA THR A 235 11.66 26.55 -3.51
C THR A 235 13.07 26.50 -2.92
N GLY A 236 13.38 25.54 -2.04
CA GLY A 236 14.70 25.45 -1.44
C GLY A 236 15.02 24.11 -0.83
N SER A 237 15.57 23.18 -1.62
CA SER A 237 16.67 22.27 -1.22
C SER A 237 17.04 21.29 -2.34
N GLU A 238 18.30 21.32 -2.79
CA GLU A 238 18.94 20.16 -3.41
C GLU A 238 19.18 19.07 -2.34
N PRO A 239 19.03 17.76 -2.65
CA PRO A 239 19.30 16.72 -1.68
C PRO A 239 20.81 16.45 -1.58
N ALA A 240 21.34 16.55 -0.36
CA ALA A 240 22.67 16.06 -0.02
C ALA A 240 22.71 14.53 -0.13
N ALA A 241 23.65 14.04 -0.93
CA ALA A 241 23.94 12.62 -1.08
C ALA A 241 24.43 12.00 0.24
N VAL A 242 23.81 10.89 0.64
CA VAL A 242 24.39 9.91 1.57
C VAL A 242 24.39 8.56 0.85
N GLN A 243 25.55 8.15 0.35
CA GLN A 243 25.79 6.83 -0.25
C GLN A 243 25.69 5.75 0.83
N GLY A 244 24.82 4.76 0.62
CA GLY A 244 24.57 3.67 1.57
C GLY A 244 25.04 2.27 1.15
N PHE A 245 25.86 2.12 0.10
CA PHE A 245 26.21 0.78 -0.40
C PHE A 245 27.69 0.65 -0.76
N ASP A 246 28.34 -0.38 -0.22
CA ASP A 246 29.78 -0.65 -0.38
C ASP A 246 30.16 -1.15 -1.78
N ARG A 247 29.18 -1.58 -2.58
CA ARG A 247 29.36 -2.01 -3.97
C ARG A 247 28.12 -1.70 -4.81
N PRO A 248 28.30 -1.22 -6.05
CA PRO A 248 27.19 -1.13 -7.00
C PRO A 248 26.65 -2.53 -7.32
N TYR A 249 25.33 -2.63 -7.53
CA TYR A 249 24.71 -3.86 -8.03
C TYR A 249 25.19 -4.11 -9.47
N ASN A 250 26.05 -5.10 -9.64
CA ASN A 250 26.36 -5.64 -10.95
C ASN A 250 25.24 -6.61 -11.31
N GLY A 251 24.27 -6.14 -12.09
CA GLY A 251 23.23 -7.00 -12.63
C GLY A 251 23.86 -8.21 -13.31
N VAL A 252 23.49 -9.42 -12.85
CA VAL A 252 23.76 -10.63 -13.61
C VAL A 252 23.10 -10.42 -14.97
N THR A 253 23.86 -10.58 -16.05
CA THR A 253 23.34 -10.47 -17.41
C THR A 253 22.23 -11.50 -17.56
N VAL A 254 20.97 -11.04 -17.48
CA VAL A 254 19.82 -11.91 -17.65
C VAL A 254 19.83 -12.31 -19.13
N PRO A 255 19.86 -13.61 -19.47
CA PRO A 255 19.63 -14.03 -20.84
C PRO A 255 18.33 -13.39 -21.34
N ALA A 256 18.29 -12.94 -22.60
CA ALA A 256 17.17 -12.17 -23.18
C ALA A 256 15.80 -12.86 -23.09
N ASP A 257 15.77 -14.15 -22.73
CA ASP A 257 14.57 -14.86 -22.36
C ASP A 257 14.29 -14.61 -20.87
N LEU A 258 13.42 -13.62 -20.60
CA LEU A 258 12.70 -13.57 -19.34
C LEU A 258 12.10 -14.96 -19.08
N PRO A 259 12.28 -15.55 -17.87
CA PRO A 259 11.60 -16.80 -17.58
C PRO A 259 10.11 -16.55 -17.78
N LEU A 260 9.48 -17.40 -18.61
CA LEU A 260 8.02 -17.40 -18.79
C LEU A 260 7.37 -17.17 -17.43
N GLN A 261 6.52 -16.15 -17.34
CA GLN A 261 5.57 -15.91 -16.26
C GLN A 261 5.26 -17.25 -15.60
N ARG A 262 5.71 -17.46 -14.35
CA ARG A 262 5.55 -18.75 -13.67
C ARG A 262 4.08 -19.11 -13.76
N SER A 263 3.76 -20.07 -14.63
CA SER A 263 2.40 -20.57 -14.77
C SER A 263 1.98 -21.03 -13.38
N PHE A 264 0.84 -20.56 -12.89
CA PHE A 264 0.28 -21.04 -11.64
C PHE A 264 0.20 -22.58 -11.69
N ASP A 265 1.11 -23.24 -10.98
CA ASP A 265 1.14 -24.68 -10.92
C ASP A 265 0.12 -25.12 -9.87
N ALA A 266 -1.09 -25.36 -10.35
CA ALA A 266 -2.20 -25.83 -9.53
C ALA A 266 -1.91 -27.17 -8.86
N GLU A 267 -0.99 -27.99 -9.39
CA GLU A 267 -0.56 -29.24 -8.76
C GLU A 267 0.43 -28.98 -7.64
N ALA A 268 1.44 -28.13 -7.85
CA ALA A 268 2.36 -27.70 -6.79
C ALA A 268 1.62 -26.98 -5.64
N TYR A 269 0.64 -26.13 -5.95
CA TYR A 269 -0.21 -25.49 -4.95
C TYR A 269 -1.02 -26.51 -4.14
N ARG A 270 -1.66 -27.48 -4.82
CA ARG A 270 -2.40 -28.55 -4.13
C ARG A 270 -1.49 -29.42 -3.26
N ALA A 271 -0.32 -29.79 -3.76
CA ALA A 271 0.67 -30.53 -2.98
C ALA A 271 1.15 -29.74 -1.75
N GLY A 272 1.31 -28.41 -1.88
CA GLY A 272 1.62 -27.53 -0.77
C GLY A 272 0.52 -27.48 0.29
N VAL A 273 -0.75 -27.40 -0.12
CA VAL A 273 -1.91 -27.45 0.79
C VAL A 273 -2.02 -28.81 1.46
N ASP A 274 -1.89 -29.91 0.71
CA ASP A 274 -1.97 -31.26 1.24
C ASP A 274 -0.86 -31.54 2.27
N GLU A 275 0.37 -31.06 2.01
CA GLU A 275 1.49 -31.21 2.93
C GLU A 275 1.33 -30.33 4.19
N HIS A 276 0.81 -29.11 4.04
CA HIS A 276 0.45 -28.27 5.18
C HIS A 276 -0.59 -28.96 6.07
N ASP A 277 -1.67 -29.46 5.47
CA ASP A 277 -2.71 -30.21 6.17
C ASP A 277 -2.16 -31.46 6.87
N ARG A 278 -1.28 -32.20 6.20
CA ARG A 278 -0.60 -33.38 6.77
C ARG A 278 0.23 -32.99 7.99
N LEU A 279 1.00 -31.91 7.90
CA LEU A 279 1.86 -31.42 8.98
C LEU A 279 1.05 -30.92 10.16
N CYS A 280 -0.04 -30.18 9.92
CA CYS A 280 -0.99 -29.77 10.96
C CYS A 280 -1.57 -30.98 11.72
N ARG A 281 -2.00 -32.03 10.99
CA ARG A 281 -2.48 -33.28 11.61
C ARG A 281 -1.39 -33.98 12.41
N LEU A 282 -0.16 -34.04 11.91
CA LEU A 282 0.97 -34.65 12.62
C LEU A 282 1.24 -33.94 13.95
N VAL A 283 1.21 -32.60 13.97
CA VAL A 283 1.35 -31.82 15.21
C VAL A 283 0.19 -32.11 16.16
N ILE A 284 -1.06 -32.15 15.68
CA ILE A 284 -2.24 -32.48 16.49
C ILE A 284 -2.14 -33.88 17.08
N ASP A 285 -1.74 -34.87 16.30
CA ASP A 285 -1.58 -36.25 16.75
C ASP A 285 -0.48 -36.37 17.81
N HIS A 286 0.63 -35.63 17.64
CA HIS A 286 1.72 -35.58 18.63
C HIS A 286 1.27 -34.91 19.94
N LEU A 287 0.50 -33.81 19.86
CA LEU A 287 -0.14 -33.17 21.00
C LEU A 287 -1.06 -34.16 21.73
N ALA A 288 -1.92 -34.87 20.99
CA ALA A 288 -2.87 -35.83 21.55
C ALA A 288 -2.16 -37.02 22.22
N ALA A 289 -1.10 -37.56 21.61
CA ALA A 289 -0.27 -38.61 22.21
C ALA A 289 0.41 -38.15 23.52
N SER A 290 0.67 -36.85 23.63
CA SER A 290 1.22 -36.20 24.83
C SER A 290 0.15 -35.80 25.86
N GLY A 291 -1.12 -36.15 25.63
CA GLY A 291 -2.24 -35.77 26.50
C GLY A 291 -2.67 -34.30 26.38
N LEU A 292 -2.14 -33.56 25.41
CA LEU A 292 -2.45 -32.17 25.14
C LEU A 292 -3.56 -32.07 24.06
N ARG A 293 -4.24 -30.92 24.02
CA ARG A 293 -5.25 -30.62 23.00
C ARG A 293 -4.82 -29.41 22.20
N GLY A 294 -4.69 -29.57 20.90
CA GLY A 294 -4.52 -28.49 19.93
C GLY A 294 -5.82 -28.13 19.23
N GLY A 295 -5.90 -26.89 18.75
CA GLY A 295 -6.98 -26.42 17.88
C GLY A 295 -6.50 -25.28 16.98
N ALA A 296 -7.33 -24.88 16.02
CA ALA A 296 -7.04 -23.76 15.13
C ALA A 296 -7.55 -22.44 15.69
N GLY A 297 -6.81 -21.36 15.46
CA GLY A 297 -7.15 -20.00 15.90
C GLY A 297 -7.05 -19.79 17.41
N LEU A 298 -6.89 -18.52 17.81
CA LEU A 298 -6.84 -18.15 19.23
C LEU A 298 -7.31 -16.71 19.42
N HIS A 299 -8.37 -16.50 20.22
CA HIS A 299 -8.96 -15.18 20.49
C HIS A 299 -9.24 -14.34 19.22
N GLY A 300 -9.64 -14.99 18.12
CA GLY A 300 -9.88 -14.31 16.83
C GLY A 300 -8.62 -13.99 16.02
N VAL A 301 -7.44 -14.48 16.43
CA VAL A 301 -6.23 -14.51 15.59
C VAL A 301 -6.20 -15.82 14.81
N PRO A 302 -5.98 -15.80 13.48
CA PRO A 302 -6.02 -16.99 12.63
C PRO A 302 -4.67 -17.73 12.65
N VAL A 303 -4.23 -18.19 13.82
CA VAL A 303 -3.08 -19.10 13.93
C VAL A 303 -3.46 -20.47 13.40
N ASP A 304 -2.55 -21.16 12.71
CA ASP A 304 -2.80 -22.52 12.23
C ASP A 304 -3.08 -23.47 13.38
N LEU A 305 -2.27 -23.40 14.43
CA LEU A 305 -2.44 -24.20 15.64
C LEU A 305 -2.20 -23.39 16.91
N ALA A 306 -2.95 -23.73 17.96
CA ALA A 306 -2.78 -23.23 19.31
C ALA A 306 -3.05 -24.34 20.32
N TRP A 307 -2.26 -24.38 21.39
CA TRP A 307 -2.44 -25.33 22.50
C TRP A 307 -1.89 -24.74 23.80
N ARG A 308 -2.18 -25.43 24.91
CA ARG A 308 -1.51 -25.19 26.19
C ARG A 308 -0.74 -26.43 26.58
N ASP A 309 0.44 -26.23 27.16
CA ASP A 309 1.21 -27.33 27.75
C ASP A 309 0.70 -27.69 29.16
N ALA A 310 1.38 -28.63 29.81
CA ALA A 310 1.05 -29.07 31.16
C ALA A 310 1.20 -27.97 32.21
N GLU A 311 2.11 -27.02 32.00
CA GLU A 311 2.31 -25.84 32.86
C GLU A 311 1.31 -24.71 32.59
N GLY A 312 0.42 -24.88 31.61
CA GLY A 312 -0.60 -23.91 31.21
C GLY A 312 -0.10 -22.76 30.35
N ARG A 313 1.15 -22.81 29.87
CA ARG A 313 1.72 -21.82 28.93
C ARG A 313 1.01 -21.94 27.59
N GLN A 314 0.69 -20.80 26.98
CA GLN A 314 0.03 -20.75 25.68
C GLN A 314 1.07 -20.83 24.56
N PHE A 315 0.84 -21.70 23.59
CA PHE A 315 1.61 -21.81 22.37
C PHE A 315 0.75 -21.46 21.17
N ILE A 316 1.39 -20.90 20.15
CA ILE A 316 0.83 -20.72 18.81
C ILE A 316 1.86 -21.23 17.80
N ALA A 317 1.38 -21.87 16.75
CA ALA A 317 2.22 -22.29 15.65
C ALA A 317 1.68 -21.77 14.32
N GLU A 318 2.62 -21.37 13.47
CA GLU A 318 2.44 -21.20 12.04
C GLU A 318 3.11 -22.40 11.34
N VAL A 319 2.42 -22.99 10.38
CA VAL A 319 2.82 -24.25 9.73
C VAL A 319 3.04 -24.00 8.24
N LYS A 320 4.26 -24.27 7.76
CA LYS A 320 4.64 -24.07 6.35
C LYS A 320 5.07 -25.36 5.67
N SER A 321 4.50 -25.63 4.51
CA SER A 321 5.00 -26.67 3.62
C SER A 321 6.13 -26.08 2.76
N VAL A 322 7.28 -26.73 2.78
CA VAL A 322 8.47 -26.33 1.99
C VAL A 322 8.66 -27.26 0.79
N VAL A 323 7.55 -27.58 0.11
CA VAL A 323 7.55 -28.48 -1.05
C VAL A 323 7.85 -27.67 -2.31
N GLY A 324 8.75 -28.17 -3.16
CA GLY A 324 9.04 -27.55 -4.46
C GLY A 324 10.15 -26.50 -4.46
N GLY A 325 10.96 -26.41 -3.39
CA GLY A 325 12.17 -25.58 -3.35
C GLY A 325 11.93 -24.09 -3.08
N ASN A 326 10.77 -23.74 -2.52
CA ASN A 326 10.42 -22.38 -2.10
C ASN A 326 10.70 -22.12 -0.60
N ASP A 327 11.61 -22.90 -0.02
CA ASP A 327 11.80 -23.06 1.43
C ASP A 327 12.08 -21.71 2.11
N VAL A 328 12.94 -20.88 1.51
CA VAL A 328 13.30 -19.55 2.04
C VAL A 328 12.11 -18.58 2.01
N GLU A 329 11.31 -18.58 0.95
CA GLU A 329 10.12 -17.72 0.83
C GLU A 329 9.08 -18.11 1.88
N GLN A 330 8.83 -19.40 2.04
CA GLN A 330 7.89 -19.93 3.03
C GLN A 330 8.36 -19.66 4.46
N LEU A 331 9.65 -19.78 4.75
CA LEU A 331 10.24 -19.44 6.05
C LEU A 331 10.09 -17.96 6.38
N ARG A 332 10.36 -17.06 5.42
CA ARG A 332 10.16 -15.61 5.59
C ARG A 332 8.70 -15.29 5.87
N LEU A 333 7.79 -15.85 5.08
CA LEU A 333 6.35 -15.63 5.21
C LEU A 333 5.85 -16.13 6.57
N GLY A 334 6.18 -17.37 6.94
CA GLY A 334 5.75 -17.97 8.19
C GLY A 334 6.32 -17.27 9.43
N LEU A 335 7.58 -16.85 9.38
CA LEU A 335 8.17 -16.05 10.46
C LEU A 335 7.45 -14.70 10.63
N GLY A 336 7.15 -14.00 9.52
CA GLY A 336 6.39 -12.75 9.57
C GLY A 336 5.01 -12.93 10.19
N GLN A 337 4.29 -13.97 9.77
CA GLN A 337 2.94 -14.27 10.28
C GLN A 337 2.94 -14.61 11.78
N VAL A 338 3.83 -15.50 12.23
CA VAL A 338 3.83 -15.90 13.65
C VAL A 338 4.22 -14.75 14.59
N LEU A 339 5.09 -13.84 14.13
CA LEU A 339 5.44 -12.63 14.87
C LEU A 339 4.24 -11.67 15.00
N GLU A 340 3.50 -11.52 13.90
CA GLU A 340 2.28 -10.71 13.84
C GLU A 340 1.18 -11.28 14.77
N TYR A 341 0.96 -12.58 14.73
CA TYR A 341 -0.01 -13.26 15.61
C TYR A 341 0.33 -13.11 17.08
N ARG A 342 1.61 -13.30 17.43
CA ARG A 342 2.09 -13.10 18.81
C ARG A 342 1.84 -11.67 19.28
N HIS A 343 2.05 -10.67 18.42
CA HIS A 343 1.78 -9.27 18.75
C HIS A 343 0.29 -9.00 18.98
N ARG A 344 -0.59 -9.47 18.08
CA ARG A 344 -2.05 -9.33 18.23
C ARG A 344 -2.58 -9.97 19.51
N LEU A 345 -2.03 -11.11 19.91
CA LEU A 345 -2.38 -11.78 21.16
C LEU A 345 -1.88 -11.01 22.39
N ALA A 346 -0.67 -10.45 22.34
CA ALA A 346 -0.12 -9.63 23.42
C ALA A 346 -0.98 -8.38 23.69
N VAL A 347 -1.50 -7.72 22.64
CA VAL A 347 -2.45 -6.60 22.76
C VAL A 347 -3.74 -7.00 23.50
N ARG A 348 -4.09 -8.28 23.47
CA ARG A 348 -5.24 -8.87 24.18
C ARG A 348 -4.86 -9.49 25.53
N GLU A 349 -3.68 -9.16 26.05
CA GLU A 349 -3.10 -9.69 27.29
C GLU A 349 -2.91 -11.21 27.28
N VAL A 350 -2.81 -11.82 26.09
CA VAL A 350 -2.54 -13.25 25.90
C VAL A 350 -1.07 -13.42 25.54
N SER A 351 -0.25 -13.79 26.52
CA SER A 351 1.15 -14.13 26.28
C SER A 351 1.25 -15.52 25.65
N ALA A 352 1.80 -15.59 24.43
CA ALA A 352 1.98 -16.84 23.69
C ALA A 352 3.43 -17.08 23.27
N ILE A 353 3.86 -18.33 23.31
CA ILE A 353 5.12 -18.82 22.76
C ILE A 353 4.90 -19.11 21.28
N ALA A 354 5.65 -18.42 20.43
CA ALA A 354 5.56 -18.56 18.97
C ALA A 354 6.41 -19.73 18.47
N VAL A 355 5.84 -20.52 17.58
CA VAL A 355 6.46 -21.68 16.96
C VAL A 355 6.27 -21.59 15.44
N LEU A 356 7.32 -21.82 14.68
CA LEU A 356 7.27 -22.01 13.24
C LEU A 356 7.55 -23.48 12.97
N VAL A 357 6.61 -24.17 12.31
CA VAL A 357 6.72 -25.59 11.97
C VAL A 357 6.85 -25.71 10.47
N VAL A 358 7.82 -26.46 9.98
CA VAL A 358 8.09 -26.64 8.56
C VAL A 358 8.20 -28.11 8.19
N SER A 359 7.71 -28.49 7.00
CA SER A 359 7.64 -29.91 6.61
C SER A 359 8.99 -30.57 6.29
N GLY A 360 9.98 -29.78 5.89
CA GLY A 360 11.26 -30.24 5.39
C GLY A 360 12.44 -29.66 6.16
N ARG A 361 13.64 -30.14 5.81
CA ARG A 361 14.89 -29.68 6.40
C ARG A 361 15.18 -28.25 5.99
N VAL A 362 15.60 -27.44 6.94
CA VAL A 362 15.96 -26.03 6.71
C VAL A 362 17.43 -25.77 6.93
N ASP A 363 17.93 -24.71 6.29
CA ASP A 363 19.28 -24.21 6.54
C ASP A 363 19.45 -23.89 8.04
N PRO A 364 20.53 -24.37 8.69
CA PRO A 364 20.80 -24.12 10.11
C PRO A 364 20.69 -22.64 10.52
N LEU A 365 21.02 -21.70 9.65
CA LEU A 365 20.93 -20.26 9.90
C LEU A 365 19.52 -19.84 10.34
N TRP A 366 18.48 -20.49 9.83
CA TRP A 366 17.10 -20.18 10.19
C TRP A 366 16.75 -20.49 11.64
N ARG A 367 17.47 -21.43 12.27
CA ARG A 367 17.31 -21.69 13.71
C ARG A 367 17.80 -20.50 14.53
N ASP A 368 18.93 -19.91 14.15
CA ASP A 368 19.49 -18.73 14.82
C ASP A 368 18.57 -17.52 14.64
N ILE A 369 18.10 -17.27 13.41
CA ILE A 369 17.15 -16.18 13.11
C ILE A 369 15.86 -16.31 13.93
N CYS A 370 15.28 -17.51 13.99
CA CYS A 370 14.08 -17.76 14.78
C CYS A 370 14.36 -17.57 16.27
N ALA A 371 15.47 -18.09 16.78
CA ALA A 371 15.85 -17.98 18.19
C ALA A 371 16.03 -16.51 18.62
N GLU A 372 16.73 -15.70 17.84
CA GLU A 372 16.89 -14.26 18.07
C GLU A 372 15.54 -13.53 18.08
N SER A 373 14.60 -13.98 17.25
CA SER A 373 13.23 -13.47 17.18
C SER A 373 12.29 -14.02 18.27
N LYS A 374 12.82 -14.85 19.18
CA LYS A 374 12.07 -15.60 20.21
C LYS A 374 10.97 -16.49 19.63
N VAL A 375 11.22 -17.07 18.46
CA VAL A 375 10.36 -18.04 17.77
C VAL A 375 11.08 -19.39 17.80
N ARG A 376 10.36 -20.46 18.14
CA ARG A 376 10.91 -21.81 18.09
C ARG A 376 10.71 -22.38 16.69
N LEU A 377 11.76 -22.93 16.08
CA LEU A 377 11.66 -23.57 14.76
C LEU A 377 11.64 -25.10 14.93
N LEU A 378 10.62 -25.75 14.35
CA LEU A 378 10.55 -27.20 14.22
C LEU A 378 10.52 -27.60 12.75
N SER A 379 11.37 -28.55 12.40
CA SER A 379 11.37 -29.17 11.07
C SER A 379 10.76 -30.57 11.15
N GLY A 380 10.12 -31.02 10.07
CA GLY A 380 9.52 -32.35 9.98
C GLY A 380 10.51 -33.51 10.12
N ASP A 381 11.81 -33.24 9.94
CA ASP A 381 12.92 -34.18 10.12
C ASP A 381 13.60 -34.06 11.50
N ASP A 382 13.14 -33.16 12.37
CA ASP A 382 13.67 -33.04 13.73
C ASP A 382 13.41 -34.30 14.55
N SER A 383 14.32 -34.59 15.48
CA SER A 383 14.24 -35.79 16.30
C SER A 383 12.98 -35.79 17.18
N PRO A 384 12.41 -36.96 17.52
CA PRO A 384 11.29 -37.04 18.46
C PRO A 384 11.56 -36.35 19.81
N ALA A 385 12.83 -36.27 20.23
CA ALA A 385 13.23 -35.55 21.43
C ALA A 385 13.08 -34.03 21.29
N THR A 386 13.42 -33.47 20.13
CA THR A 386 13.22 -32.04 19.81
C THR A 386 11.74 -31.70 19.76
N TRP A 387 10.91 -32.60 19.22
CA TRP A 387 9.46 -32.47 19.28
C TRP A 387 9.00 -32.48 20.75
N ALA A 388 9.38 -33.48 21.55
CA ALA A 388 8.99 -33.59 22.96
C ALA A 388 9.38 -32.37 23.81
N GLU A 389 10.60 -31.84 23.62
CA GLU A 389 11.07 -30.63 24.31
C GLU A 389 10.17 -29.43 24.05
N LEU A 390 9.65 -29.28 22.82
CA LEU A 390 8.78 -28.18 22.48
C LEU A 390 7.38 -28.30 23.10
N PHE A 391 6.86 -29.52 23.22
CA PHE A 391 5.55 -29.80 23.81
C PHE A 391 5.58 -29.93 25.34
N GLY A 392 6.74 -29.73 25.97
CA GLY A 392 6.89 -29.80 27.43
C GLY A 392 6.77 -31.22 27.98
N THR A 393 6.95 -32.24 27.15
CA THR A 393 6.97 -33.62 27.59
C THR A 393 8.40 -34.02 27.92
N ALA A 394 8.67 -34.28 29.21
CA ALA A 394 9.83 -35.07 29.58
C ALA A 394 9.68 -36.45 28.91
N LEU A 395 10.60 -36.80 28.02
CA LEU A 395 10.68 -38.18 27.52
C LEU A 395 10.90 -39.08 28.74
N CYS A 396 9.92 -39.90 29.10
CA CYS A 396 10.18 -41.08 29.91
C CYS A 396 11.11 -41.97 29.08
N GLU A 397 12.39 -42.01 29.43
CA GLU A 397 13.28 -43.09 28.97
C GLU A 397 12.69 -44.44 29.43
N PRO A 398 12.79 -45.50 28.62
CA PRO A 398 12.29 -46.83 28.98
C PRO A 398 13.01 -47.47 30.16
#